data_AF-A0A3M1LLJ0-F1
#
_entry.id   AF-A0A3M1LLJ0-F1
#
_cell.length_a   1.000
_cell.length_b   1.000
_cell.length_c   1.000
_cell.angle_alpha   90.00
_cell.angle_beta   90.00
_cell.angle_gamma   90.00
#
_symmetry.space_group_name_H-M   'P 1'
#
loop_
_entity.id
_entity.type
_entity.pdbx_description
1 polymer ?
#
loop_
_entity_poly.entity_id
_entity_poly.type
_entity_poly.pdbx_seq_one_letter_code
_entity_poly.pdbx_strand_id
1 'polypeptide(L)'
;MISLFTDISSEMTFGILPIFIIDELKASSSILGVIEGIGEATNYISRVFSGYISDKVKKRKLFIFIGYLISTISKPLLSLSYNPLDVLIIRFSDRIGKGVRTPARDTLLSESISKDKIGKAFGIHRSLDQIGARS
;
A
#
# COMPACT_ATOMS: atom_id res chain seq x y z
N MET A 1 -16.88 4.11 2.15
CA MET A 1 -17.07 2.64 2.08
C MET A 1 -16.02 1.94 1.24
N ILE A 2 -15.71 2.36 0.01
CA ILE A 2 -14.70 1.67 -0.84
C ILE A 2 -13.31 1.62 -0.18
N SER A 3 -12.88 2.68 0.53
CA SER A 3 -11.63 2.66 1.32
C SER A 3 -11.64 1.58 2.39
N LEU A 4 -12.73 1.47 3.17
CA LEU A 4 -12.84 0.54 4.30
C LEU A 4 -12.74 -0.92 3.84
N PHE A 5 -13.42 -1.27 2.75
CA PHE A 5 -13.31 -2.61 2.15
C PHE A 5 -11.92 -2.86 1.52
N THR A 6 -11.29 -1.83 0.95
CA THR A 6 -9.92 -1.94 0.40
C THR A 6 -8.89 -2.14 1.51
N ASP A 7 -9.04 -1.43 2.63
CA ASP A 7 -8.13 -1.45 3.76
C ASP A 7 -8.25 -2.80 4.49
N ILE A 8 -9.47 -3.32 4.72
CA ILE A 8 -9.71 -4.68 5.25
C ILE A 8 -9.16 -5.76 4.30
N SER A 9 -9.39 -5.65 2.99
CA SER A 9 -8.83 -6.59 2.02
C SER A 9 -7.29 -6.58 2.01
N SER A 10 -6.68 -5.42 2.26
CA SER A 10 -5.23 -5.28 2.33
C SER A 10 -4.66 -5.83 3.64
N GLU A 11 -5.38 -5.73 4.76
CA GLU A 11 -5.02 -6.35 6.04
C GLU A 11 -5.17 -7.89 6.01
N MET A 12 -6.24 -8.42 5.39
CA MET A 12 -6.40 -9.87 5.24
C MET A 12 -5.28 -10.49 4.39
N THR A 13 -4.78 -9.77 3.38
CA THR A 13 -3.63 -10.22 2.58
C THR A 13 -2.34 -10.27 3.43
N PHE A 14 -2.23 -9.40 4.44
CA PHE A 14 -1.09 -9.35 5.35
C PHE A 14 -0.99 -10.56 6.28
N GLY A 15 -2.14 -11.15 6.67
CA GLY A 15 -2.16 -12.38 7.48
C GLY A 15 -1.89 -13.66 6.68
N ILE A 16 -2.24 -13.68 5.39
CA ILE A 16 -2.12 -14.88 4.53
C ILE A 16 -0.70 -15.03 3.97
N LEU A 17 -0.01 -13.93 3.69
CA LEU A 17 1.30 -13.96 3.03
C LEU A 17 2.39 -14.70 3.83
N PRO A 18 2.51 -14.53 5.17
CA PRO A 18 3.49 -15.27 5.97
C PRO A 18 3.24 -16.78 5.92
N ILE A 19 1.97 -17.19 6.01
CA ILE A 19 1.55 -18.60 5.94
C ILE A 19 1.88 -19.16 4.55
N PHE A 20 1.54 -18.44 3.48
CA PHE A 20 1.85 -18.89 2.11
C PHE A 20 3.35 -19.04 1.86
N ILE A 21 4.18 -18.08 2.29
CA ILE A 21 5.63 -18.12 2.07
C ILE A 21 6.31 -19.19 2.93
N ILE A 22 5.92 -19.34 4.20
CA ILE A 22 6.58 -20.26 5.13
C ILE A 22 6.01 -21.68 5.01
N ASP A 23 4.68 -21.82 4.96
CA ASP A 23 4.03 -23.13 5.05
C ASP A 23 3.82 -23.78 3.67
N GLU A 24 3.45 -23.00 2.64
CA GLU A 24 3.26 -23.54 1.28
C GLU A 24 4.56 -23.54 0.46
N LEU A 25 5.25 -22.41 0.38
CA LEU A 25 6.51 -22.29 -0.37
C LEU A 25 7.74 -22.82 0.39
N LYS A 26 7.56 -23.25 1.65
CA LYS A 26 8.63 -23.78 2.52
C LYS A 26 9.86 -22.85 2.64
N ALA A 27 9.66 -21.55 2.49
CA ALA A 27 10.74 -20.57 2.58
C ALA A 27 11.03 -20.21 4.04
N SER A 28 12.25 -19.73 4.31
CA SER A 28 12.64 -19.31 5.65
C SER A 28 12.00 -17.97 6.05
N SER A 29 11.84 -17.76 7.37
CA SER A 29 11.39 -16.48 7.92
C SER A 29 12.31 -15.31 7.54
N SER A 30 13.60 -15.56 7.28
CA SER A 30 14.53 -14.55 6.75
C SER A 30 14.15 -14.08 5.35
N ILE A 31 13.72 -14.98 4.45
CA ILE A 31 13.27 -14.63 3.10
C ILE A 31 12.00 -13.78 3.16
N LEU A 32 11.04 -14.17 4.02
CA LEU A 32 9.86 -13.35 4.28
C LEU A 32 10.23 -11.94 4.74
N GLY A 33 11.16 -11.82 5.68
CA GLY A 33 11.65 -10.52 6.17
C GLY A 33 12.27 -9.65 5.06
N VAL A 34 13.04 -10.26 4.15
CA VAL A 34 13.60 -9.56 2.98
C VAL A 34 12.50 -9.08 2.03
N ILE A 35 11.50 -9.92 1.74
CA ILE A 35 10.38 -9.57 0.87
C ILE A 35 9.57 -8.41 1.46
N GLU A 36 9.22 -8.47 2.74
CA GLU A 36 8.50 -7.40 3.43
C GLU A 36 9.34 -6.12 3.47
N GLY A 37 10.64 -6.22 3.78
CA GLY A 37 11.55 -5.08 3.82
C GLY A 37 11.66 -4.36 2.48
N ILE A 38 11.87 -5.11 1.39
CA ILE A 38 11.92 -4.55 0.03
C ILE A 38 10.56 -3.95 -0.34
N GLY A 39 9.46 -4.64 -0.02
CA GLY A 39 8.11 -4.17 -0.29
C GLY A 39 7.82 -2.83 0.38
N GLU A 40 8.17 -2.67 1.65
CA GLU A 40 7.91 -1.45 2.41
C GLU A 40 8.83 -0.30 1.97
N ALA A 41 10.11 -0.58 1.70
CA ALA A 41 11.02 0.41 1.11
C ALA A 41 10.49 0.92 -0.23
N THR A 42 10.03 0.01 -1.10
CA THR A 42 9.44 0.34 -2.41
C THR A 42 8.20 1.20 -2.28
N ASN A 43 7.32 0.89 -1.33
CA ASN A 43 6.14 1.70 -1.02
C ASN A 43 6.55 3.14 -0.66
N TYR A 44 7.47 3.32 0.30
CA TYR A 44 7.91 4.66 0.70
C TYR A 44 8.56 5.45 -0.42
N ILE A 45 9.46 4.82 -1.18
CA ILE A 45 10.13 5.46 -2.32
C ILE A 45 9.09 5.90 -3.35
N SER A 46 8.16 5.00 -3.70
CA SER A 46 7.09 5.27 -4.66
C SER A 46 6.19 6.42 -4.21
N ARG A 47 5.90 6.54 -2.91
CA ARG A 47 5.12 7.66 -2.35
C ARG A 47 5.79 9.01 -2.58
N VAL A 48 7.10 9.10 -2.36
CA VAL A 48 7.86 10.34 -2.53
C VAL A 48 7.81 10.79 -3.99
N PHE A 49 8.13 9.90 -4.93
CA PHE A 49 8.14 10.23 -6.35
C PHE A 49 6.74 10.53 -6.89
N SER A 50 5.77 9.67 -6.61
CA SER A 50 4.40 9.85 -7.10
C SER A 50 3.71 11.07 -6.50
N GLY A 51 3.94 11.39 -5.23
CA GLY A 51 3.46 12.60 -4.59
C GLY A 51 3.94 13.85 -5.33
N TYR A 52 5.26 13.95 -5.55
CA TYR A 52 5.86 15.06 -6.27
C TYR A 52 5.32 15.22 -7.70
N ILE A 53 5.23 14.12 -8.45
CA ILE A 53 4.74 14.15 -9.84
C ILE A 53 3.25 14.49 -9.87
N SER A 54 2.45 13.86 -9.01
CA SER A 54 1.00 14.10 -8.93
C SER A 54 0.69 15.56 -8.59
N ASP A 55 1.46 16.17 -7.70
CA ASP A 55 1.30 17.58 -7.32
C ASP A 55 1.65 18.53 -8.47
N LYS A 56 2.68 18.21 -9.27
CA LYS A 56 3.01 18.98 -10.49
C LYS A 56 1.94 18.86 -11.56
N VAL A 57 1.46 17.65 -11.82
CA VAL A 57 0.52 17.36 -12.92
C VAL A 57 -0.92 17.75 -12.54
N LYS A 58 -1.23 17.87 -11.24
CA LYS A 58 -2.56 18.19 -10.68
C LYS A 58 -3.69 17.24 -11.12
N LYS A 59 -3.36 16.09 -11.74
CA LYS A 59 -4.32 15.06 -12.19
C LYS A 59 -4.44 13.92 -11.18
N ARG A 60 -4.76 14.23 -9.93
CA ARG A 60 -4.72 13.27 -8.81
C ARG A 60 -5.59 12.02 -9.02
N LYS A 61 -6.78 12.19 -9.62
CA LYS A 61 -7.69 11.08 -9.94
C LYS A 61 -7.02 10.02 -10.83
N LEU A 62 -6.15 10.42 -11.75
CA LEU A 62 -5.43 9.50 -12.63
C LEU A 62 -4.42 8.65 -11.86
N PHE A 63 -3.64 9.26 -10.97
CA PHE A 63 -2.67 8.54 -10.13
C PHE A 63 -3.37 7.55 -9.19
N ILE A 64 -4.50 7.95 -8.60
CA ILE A 64 -5.33 7.05 -7.78
C ILE A 64 -5.78 5.85 -8.61
N PHE A 65 -6.32 6.08 -9.81
CA PHE A 65 -6.81 5.01 -10.69
C PHE A 65 -5.68 4.05 -11.10
N ILE A 66 -4.54 4.56 -11.54
CA ILE A 66 -3.38 3.74 -11.94
C ILE A 66 -2.88 2.91 -10.76
N GLY A 67 -2.72 3.52 -9.59
CA GLY A 67 -2.25 2.79 -8.41
C GLY A 67 -3.21 1.69 -7.97
N TYR A 68 -4.53 1.92 -8.08
CA TYR A 68 -5.52 0.86 -7.86
C TYR A 68 -5.43 -0.25 -8.91
N LEU A 69 -5.29 0.10 -10.19
CA LEU A 69 -5.17 -0.88 -11.26
C LEU A 69 -3.97 -1.80 -11.03
N ILE A 70 -2.81 -1.24 -10.68
CA ILE A 70 -1.59 -2.00 -10.39
C ILE A 70 -1.81 -2.96 -9.19
N SER A 71 -2.32 -2.46 -8.06
CA SER A 71 -2.57 -3.31 -6.88
C SER A 71 -3.62 -4.39 -7.16
N THR A 72 -4.70 -4.05 -7.85
CA THR A 72 -5.78 -5.00 -8.17
C THR A 72 -5.30 -6.11 -9.08
N ILE A 73 -4.44 -5.82 -10.07
CA ILE A 73 -3.87 -6.84 -10.97
C ILE A 73 -2.82 -7.69 -10.24
N SER A 74 -2.06 -7.10 -9.30
CA SER A 74 -1.01 -7.82 -8.58
C SER A 74 -1.57 -8.90 -7.65
N LYS A 75 -2.75 -8.68 -7.04
CA LYS A 75 -3.34 -9.63 -6.08
C LYS A 75 -3.66 -11.01 -6.68
N PRO A 76 -4.37 -11.13 -7.82
CA PRO A 76 -4.57 -12.43 -8.48
C PRO A 76 -3.27 -13.11 -8.89
N LEU A 77 -2.25 -12.35 -9.31
CA LEU A 77 -0.96 -12.93 -9.70
C LEU A 77 -0.28 -13.65 -8.53
N LEU A 78 -0.53 -13.21 -7.29
CA LEU A 78 -0.02 -13.89 -6.10
C LEU A 78 -0.49 -15.35 -6.01
N SER A 79 -1.74 -15.64 -6.40
CA SER A 79 -2.27 -17.01 -6.42
C SER A 79 -1.63 -17.92 -7.48
N LEU A 80 -0.89 -17.33 -8.43
CA LEU A 80 -0.16 -18.04 -9.49
C LEU A 80 1.34 -18.15 -9.18
N SER A 81 1.79 -17.74 -7.99
CA SER A 81 3.20 -17.80 -7.63
C SER A 81 3.60 -19.21 -7.17
N TYR A 82 4.71 -19.71 -7.69
CA TYR A 82 5.21 -21.06 -7.37
C TYR A 82 6.58 -21.03 -6.66
N ASN A 83 7.20 -19.86 -6.57
CA ASN A 83 8.47 -19.67 -5.89
C ASN A 83 8.54 -18.30 -5.18
N PRO A 84 9.45 -18.12 -4.21
CA PRO A 84 9.56 -16.86 -3.45
C PRO A 84 9.95 -15.63 -4.29
N LEU A 85 10.60 -15.82 -5.45
CA LEU A 85 10.98 -14.72 -6.33
C LEU A 85 9.75 -14.15 -7.06
N ASP A 86 8.83 -15.01 -7.49
CA ASP A 86 7.53 -14.58 -8.04
C ASP A 86 6.80 -13.71 -7.01
N VAL A 87 6.76 -14.17 -5.75
CA VAL A 87 6.13 -13.44 -4.64
C VAL A 87 6.77 -12.08 -4.43
N LEU A 88 8.11 -11.99 -4.50
CA LEU A 88 8.84 -10.73 -4.39
C LEU A 88 8.44 -9.76 -5.51
N ILE A 89 8.40 -10.20 -6.77
CA ILE A 89 8.07 -9.35 -7.93
C ILE A 89 6.62 -8.86 -7.84
N ILE A 90 5.71 -9.75 -7.46
CA ILE A 90 4.29 -9.42 -7.31
C ILE A 90 4.10 -8.44 -6.15
N ARG A 91 4.74 -8.68 -5.01
CA ARG A 91 4.72 -7.76 -3.86
C ARG A 91 5.31 -6.40 -4.22
N PHE A 92 6.43 -6.37 -4.91
CA PHE A 92 7.05 -5.13 -5.37
C PHE A 92 6.08 -4.30 -6.22
N SER A 93 5.40 -4.95 -7.17
CA SER A 93 4.39 -4.32 -8.03
C SER A 93 3.20 -3.79 -7.23
N ASP A 94 2.64 -4.59 -6.32
CA ASP A 94 1.55 -4.14 -5.44
C ASP A 94 1.95 -2.93 -4.59
N ARG A 95 3.19 -2.92 -4.09
CA ARG A 95 3.72 -1.84 -3.24
C ARG A 95 3.97 -0.56 -4.02
N ILE A 96 4.33 -0.63 -5.30
CA ILE A 96 4.31 0.52 -6.20
C ILE A 96 2.88 1.06 -6.34
N GLY A 97 1.90 0.18 -6.61
CA GLY A 97 0.49 0.58 -6.75
C GLY A 97 -0.03 1.32 -5.52
N LYS A 98 0.22 0.76 -4.33
CA LYS A 98 -0.08 1.41 -3.04
C LYS A 98 0.65 2.75 -2.90
N GLY A 99 1.94 2.78 -3.20
CA GLY A 99 2.77 3.98 -3.07
C GLY A 99 2.33 5.12 -4.00
N VAL A 100 1.78 4.79 -5.17
CA VAL A 100 1.25 5.76 -6.14
C VAL A 100 -0.12 6.31 -5.73
N ARG A 101 -1.06 5.44 -5.30
CA ARG A 101 -2.43 5.88 -4.98
C ARG A 101 -2.55 6.63 -3.66
N THR A 102 -1.73 6.29 -2.66
CA THR A 102 -1.83 6.82 -1.30
C THR A 102 -1.65 8.34 -1.23
N PRO A 103 -0.51 8.94 -1.66
CA PRO A 103 -0.31 10.38 -1.57
C PRO A 103 -1.32 11.15 -2.43
N ALA A 104 -1.63 10.68 -3.64
CA ALA A 104 -2.61 11.32 -4.51
C ALA A 104 -4.02 11.37 -3.88
N ARG A 105 -4.41 10.29 -3.18
CA ARG A 105 -5.68 10.21 -2.44
C ARG A 105 -5.68 11.17 -1.25
N ASP A 106 -4.64 11.13 -0.42
CA ASP A 106 -4.55 11.96 0.80
C ASP A 106 -4.61 13.45 0.45
N THR A 107 -3.92 13.87 -0.61
CA THR A 107 -3.97 15.26 -1.06
C THR A 107 -5.32 15.63 -1.67
N LEU A 108 -5.95 14.75 -2.44
CA LEU A 108 -7.30 15.00 -3.00
C LEU A 108 -8.35 15.17 -1.88
N LEU A 109 -8.23 14.38 -0.81
CA LEU A 109 -9.08 14.50 0.37
C LEU A 109 -8.82 15.83 1.10
N SER A 110 -7.56 16.21 1.30
CA SER A 110 -7.23 17.47 1.98
C SER A 110 -7.69 18.72 1.21
N GLU A 111 -7.73 18.67 -0.12
CA GLU A 111 -8.32 19.75 -0.94
C GLU A 111 -9.84 19.80 -0.88
N SER A 112 -10.49 18.66 -0.61
CA SER A 112 -11.95 18.56 -0.56
C SER A 112 -12.50 18.95 0.83
N ILE A 113 -11.64 19.20 1.81
CA ILE A 113 -11.99 19.56 3.19
C ILE A 113 -11.60 21.03 3.42
N SER A 114 -12.47 21.83 4.04
CA SER A 114 -12.20 23.24 4.37
C SER A 114 -10.91 23.37 5.19
N LYS A 115 -9.99 24.26 4.78
CA LYS A 115 -8.64 24.45 5.36
C LYS A 115 -8.62 24.68 6.88
N ASP A 116 -9.73 25.16 7.46
CA ASP A 116 -9.87 25.47 8.91
C ASP A 116 -9.89 24.26 9.86
N LYS A 117 -9.96 23.01 9.38
CA LYS A 117 -10.03 21.82 10.27
C LYS A 117 -8.99 20.72 9.99
N ILE A 118 -8.14 20.89 8.98
CA ILE A 118 -7.22 19.86 8.48
C ILE A 118 -6.16 19.46 9.51
N GLY A 119 -5.56 20.41 10.22
CA GLY A 119 -4.50 20.12 11.21
C GLY A 119 -4.99 19.31 12.40
N LYS A 120 -6.22 19.58 12.88
CA LYS A 120 -6.80 18.88 14.04
C LYS A 120 -7.28 17.47 13.67
N ALA A 121 -7.81 17.30 12.46
CA ALA A 121 -8.22 16.00 11.93
C ALA A 121 -7.01 15.08 11.65
N PHE A 122 -5.94 15.59 11.04
CA PHE A 122 -4.71 14.80 10.82
C PHE A 122 -3.96 14.47 12.11
N GLY A 123 -4.00 15.36 13.10
CA GLY A 123 -3.43 15.10 14.43
C GLY A 123 -4.12 13.93 15.12
N ILE A 124 -5.46 13.94 15.17
CA ILE A 124 -6.25 12.86 15.77
C ILE A 124 -6.09 11.56 14.98
N HIS A 125 -6.09 11.61 13.65
CA HIS A 125 -5.93 10.42 12.81
C HIS A 125 -4.55 9.78 12.96
N ARG A 126 -3.46 10.56 13.01
CA ARG A 126 -2.10 10.04 13.27
C ARG A 126 -1.95 9.46 14.67
N SER A 127 -2.57 10.07 15.68
CA SER A 127 -2.56 9.53 17.04
C SER A 127 -3.32 8.20 17.12
N LEU A 128 -4.42 8.05 16.38
CA LEU A 128 -5.17 6.80 16.29
C LEU A 128 -4.41 5.71 15.50
N ASP A 129 -3.75 6.08 14.40
CA ASP A 129 -2.89 5.16 13.63
C ASP A 129 -1.71 4.64 14.48
N GLN A 130 -1.13 5.48 15.35
CA GLN A 130 -0.07 5.06 16.27
C GLN A 130 -0.55 4.14 17.40
N ILE A 131 -1.82 4.21 17.78
CA ILE A 131 -2.41 3.33 18.80
C ILE A 131 -2.79 1.98 18.19
N GLY A 132 -3.29 1.96 16.94
CA GLY A 132 -3.63 0.71 16.24
C GLY A 132 -2.43 -0.08 15.73
N ALA A 133 -1.29 0.57 15.44
CA ALA A 133 -0.09 -0.10 14.97
C ALA A 133 0.72 -0.84 16.06
N ARG A 134 0.20 -0.90 17.30
CA ARG A 134 0.92 -1.45 18.46
C ARG A 134 0.16 -2.52 19.25
N SER A 135 -0.94 -3.05 18.71
CA SER A 135 -1.71 -4.16 19.26
C SER A 135 -1.73 -5.35 18.32
#